data_AF-A0A1Y1ZGQ2-F1
#
_entry.id   AF-A0A1Y1ZGQ2-F1
#
_cell.length_a   1.000
_cell.length_b   1.000
_cell.length_c   1.000
_cell.angle_alpha   90.00
_cell.angle_beta   90.00
_cell.angle_gamma   90.00
#
_symmetry.space_group_name_H-M   'P 1'
#
loop_
_entity.id
_entity.type
_entity.pdbx_description
1 polymer ?
#
loop_
_entity_poly.entity_id
_entity_poly.type
_entity_poly.pdbx_seq_one_letter_code
_entity_poly.pdbx_strand_id
1 'polypeptide(L)'
;MASFEERMGVHYLLNDVRVVFCTNSMSVHALLLDSFKPKVLLIEEAANTDLADLATPMAGFFNSVEQLIFGGDHEQLGPVDPTAKANEAHSLLAKSHFTELRKDYMGAHGVSMLTECYRMLPHLLKFPSDKFYHGGLVAAPRVNQQDPQNSEHA
;
A
#
# COMPACT_ATOMS: atom_id res chain seq x y z
N MET A 1 -25.06 -19.47 21.51
CA MET A 1 -23.85 -20.29 21.67
C MET A 1 -23.19 -20.31 20.30
N ALA A 2 -21.93 -19.90 20.17
CA ALA A 2 -21.24 -19.91 18.88
C ALA A 2 -21.21 -21.34 18.30
N SER A 3 -21.34 -21.47 16.99
CA SER A 3 -21.32 -22.77 16.31
C SER A 3 -19.98 -23.47 16.51
N PHE A 4 -19.93 -24.79 16.30
CA PHE A 4 -18.66 -25.52 16.35
C PHE A 4 -17.66 -24.97 15.32
N GLU A 5 -18.15 -24.65 14.12
CA GLU A 5 -17.36 -24.07 13.04
C GLU A 5 -16.78 -22.70 13.42
N GLU A 6 -17.57 -21.83 14.05
CA GLU A 6 -17.11 -20.53 14.53
C GLU A 6 -15.99 -20.68 15.56
N ARG A 7 -16.14 -21.61 16.52
CA ARG A 7 -15.11 -21.86 17.54
C ARG A 7 -13.82 -22.40 16.94
N MET A 8 -13.92 -23.29 15.94
CA MET A 8 -12.76 -23.79 15.22
C MET A 8 -12.07 -22.69 14.41
N GLY A 9 -12.83 -21.80 13.75
CA GLY A 9 -12.31 -20.66 13.02
C GLY A 9 -11.55 -19.68 13.92
N VAL A 10 -12.12 -19.35 15.08
CA VAL A 10 -11.45 -18.51 16.10
C VAL A 10 -10.16 -19.16 16.60
N HIS A 11 -10.20 -20.46 16.92
CA HIS A 11 -9.01 -21.19 17.37
C HIS A 11 -7.91 -21.15 16.31
N TYR A 12 -8.26 -21.39 15.04
CA TYR A 12 -7.31 -21.36 13.94
C TYR A 12 -6.68 -19.98 13.76
N LEU A 13 -7.48 -18.90 13.82
CA LEU A 13 -6.99 -17.52 13.75
C LEU A 13 -6.02 -17.17 14.88
N LEU A 14 -6.30 -17.64 16.10
CA LEU A 14 -5.48 -17.36 17.27
C LEU A 14 -4.14 -18.12 17.29
N ASN A 15 -4.13 -19.37 16.81
CA ASN A 15 -3.02 -20.28 17.05
C ASN A 15 -2.19 -20.60 15.81
N ASP A 16 -2.81 -20.61 14.62
CA ASP A 16 -2.19 -21.13 13.41
C ASP A 16 -1.97 -20.04 12.34
N VAL A 17 -2.83 -19.02 12.31
CA VAL A 17 -2.73 -17.94 11.31
C VAL A 17 -1.61 -16.96 11.65
N ARG A 18 -0.71 -16.77 10.70
CA ARG A 18 0.43 -15.84 10.82
C ARG A 18 0.26 -14.55 10.03
N VAL A 19 -0.50 -14.59 8.94
CA VAL A 19 -0.73 -13.47 8.04
C VAL A 19 -2.20 -13.48 7.62
N VAL A 20 -2.82 -12.31 7.63
CA VAL A 20 -4.19 -12.08 7.15
C VAL A 20 -4.13 -11.07 6.02
N PHE A 21 -4.72 -11.43 4.88
CA PHE A 21 -4.94 -10.51 3.76
C PHE A 21 -6.41 -10.07 3.77
N CYS A 22 -6.65 -8.77 3.79
CA CYS A 22 -7.99 -8.18 3.74
C CYS A 22 -7.91 -6.76 3.19
N THR A 23 -9.04 -6.19 2.81
CA THR A 23 -9.13 -4.75 2.54
C THR A 23 -9.11 -3.97 3.86
N ASN A 24 -8.69 -2.70 3.81
CA ASN A 24 -8.69 -1.82 4.97
C ASN A 24 -10.05 -1.81 5.68
N SER A 25 -11.14 -1.65 4.93
CA SER A 25 -12.52 -1.71 5.44
C SER A 25 -12.91 -3.01 6.16
N MET A 26 -12.37 -4.16 5.73
CA MET A 26 -12.69 -5.48 6.31
C MET A 26 -11.74 -5.89 7.43
N SER A 27 -10.63 -5.17 7.61
CA SER A 27 -9.63 -5.46 8.65
C SER A 27 -10.21 -5.41 10.06
N VAL A 28 -11.23 -4.59 10.29
CA VAL A 28 -11.90 -4.41 11.59
C VAL A 28 -13.14 -5.28 11.76
N HIS A 29 -13.27 -6.35 10.95
CA HIS A 29 -14.31 -7.33 11.18
C HIS A 29 -14.20 -7.91 12.60
N ALA A 30 -15.32 -8.05 13.32
CA ALA A 30 -15.34 -8.44 14.74
C ALA A 30 -14.50 -9.68 15.04
N LEU A 31 -14.58 -10.69 14.15
CA LEU A 31 -13.77 -11.91 14.25
C LEU A 31 -12.25 -11.62 14.34
N LEU A 32 -11.74 -10.70 13.53
CA LEU A 32 -10.32 -10.35 13.50
C LEU A 32 -9.94 -9.50 14.71
N LEU A 33 -10.77 -8.54 15.11
CA LEU A 33 -10.54 -7.72 16.29
C LEU A 33 -10.41 -8.58 17.57
N ASP A 34 -11.25 -9.61 17.68
CA ASP A 34 -11.27 -10.50 18.84
C ASP A 34 -10.18 -11.58 18.78
N SER A 35 -9.84 -12.06 17.58
CA SER A 35 -9.07 -13.31 17.40
C SER A 35 -7.70 -13.12 16.75
N PHE A 36 -7.31 -11.89 16.38
CA PHE A 36 -6.03 -11.62 15.74
C PHE A 36 -5.37 -10.37 16.33
N LYS A 37 -4.07 -10.46 16.64
CA LYS A 37 -3.28 -9.38 17.26
C LYS A 37 -1.98 -9.16 16.46
N PRO A 38 -2.07 -8.51 15.29
CA PRO A 38 -0.90 -8.29 14.44
C PRO A 38 0.08 -7.35 15.14
N LYS A 39 1.38 -7.66 15.02
CA LYS A 39 2.49 -6.78 15.40
C LYS A 39 2.93 -5.87 14.26
N VAL A 40 2.70 -6.30 13.02
CA VAL A 40 3.03 -5.54 11.82
C VAL A 40 1.76 -5.35 11.01
N LEU A 41 1.51 -4.13 10.58
CA LEU A 41 0.49 -3.81 9.58
C LEU A 41 1.20 -3.34 8.31
N LEU A 42 0.92 -4.03 7.21
CA LEU A 42 1.40 -3.68 5.87
C LEU A 42 0.20 -3.27 5.03
N ILE A 43 0.19 -2.03 4.55
CA ILE A 43 -0.87 -1.50 3.70
C ILE A 43 -0.28 -1.25 2.31
N GLU A 44 -0.71 -2.05 1.34
CA GLU A 44 -0.41 -1.88 -0.08
C GLU A 44 -1.32 -0.80 -0.69
N GLU A 45 -0.86 -0.17 -1.77
CA GLU A 45 -1.57 0.91 -2.47
C GLU A 45 -2.00 2.08 -1.55
N ALA A 46 -1.24 2.36 -0.49
CA ALA A 46 -1.54 3.42 0.49
C ALA A 46 -1.60 4.83 -0.14
N ALA A 47 -0.98 5.03 -1.30
CA ALA A 47 -1.10 6.26 -2.08
C ALA A 47 -2.51 6.48 -2.65
N ASN A 48 -3.28 5.41 -2.87
CA ASN A 48 -4.64 5.45 -3.40
C ASN A 48 -5.71 5.60 -2.31
N THR A 49 -5.35 5.51 -1.04
CA THR A 49 -6.31 5.50 0.08
C THR A 49 -6.37 6.83 0.83
N ASP A 50 -7.58 7.22 1.25
CA ASP A 50 -7.78 8.38 2.11
C ASP A 50 -7.41 8.08 3.58
N LEU A 51 -7.47 9.11 4.43
CA LEU A 51 -7.13 8.94 5.85
C LEU A 51 -8.07 7.99 6.58
N ALA A 52 -9.37 8.03 6.29
CA ALA A 52 -10.35 7.23 7.01
C ALA A 52 -10.16 5.75 6.70
N ASP A 53 -9.88 5.42 5.43
CA ASP A 53 -9.58 4.07 5.01
C ASP A 53 -8.25 3.57 5.64
N LEU A 54 -7.18 4.36 5.57
CA LEU A 54 -5.90 4.04 6.24
C LEU A 54 -6.04 3.86 7.76
N ALA A 55 -6.82 4.74 8.39
CA ALA A 55 -7.02 4.72 9.84
C ALA A 55 -7.82 3.51 10.31
N THR A 56 -8.59 2.86 9.44
CA THR A 56 -9.45 1.73 9.82
C THR A 56 -8.66 0.58 10.46
N PRO A 57 -7.67 -0.04 9.79
CA PRO A 57 -6.84 -1.07 10.43
C PRO A 57 -5.95 -0.50 11.56
N MET A 58 -5.46 0.73 11.41
CA MET A 58 -4.59 1.34 12.41
C MET A 58 -5.30 1.53 13.76
N ALA A 59 -6.54 2.01 13.73
CA ALA A 59 -7.36 2.20 14.93
C ALA A 59 -7.80 0.85 15.51
N GLY A 60 -8.25 -0.09 14.67
CA GLY A 60 -8.71 -1.41 15.12
C GLY A 60 -7.64 -2.21 15.84
N PHE A 61 -6.38 -2.09 15.41
CA PHE A 61 -5.25 -2.84 15.96
C PHE A 61 -4.22 -1.97 16.70
N PHE A 62 -4.61 -0.74 17.10
CA PHE A 62 -3.73 0.22 17.78
C PHE A 62 -2.99 -0.37 18.99
N ASN A 63 -3.66 -1.24 19.75
CA ASN A 63 -3.09 -1.84 20.95
C ASN A 63 -2.10 -2.99 20.69
N SER A 64 -2.05 -3.54 19.48
CA SER A 64 -1.18 -4.69 19.16
C SER A 64 -0.07 -4.35 18.17
N VAL A 65 -0.32 -3.42 17.25
CA VAL A 65 0.62 -3.06 16.18
C VAL A 65 1.80 -2.29 16.75
N GLU A 66 3.00 -2.74 16.38
CA GLU A 66 4.28 -2.15 16.76
C GLU A 66 4.99 -1.53 15.56
N GLN A 67 4.69 -2.00 14.34
CA GLN A 67 5.28 -1.51 13.10
C GLN A 67 4.22 -1.30 12.01
N LEU A 68 4.27 -0.13 11.39
CA LEU A 68 3.48 0.22 10.20
C LEU A 68 4.40 0.25 8.99
N ILE A 69 3.98 -0.38 7.90
CA ILE A 69 4.64 -0.35 6.60
C ILE A 69 3.61 0.08 5.56
N PHE A 70 3.92 1.14 4.83
CA PHE A 70 3.09 1.60 3.72
C PHE A 70 3.81 1.36 2.41
N GLY A 71 3.17 0.61 1.52
CA GLY A 71 3.56 0.47 0.11
C GLY A 71 2.60 1.27 -0.76
N GLY A 72 3.13 2.02 -1.72
CA GLY A 72 2.29 2.80 -2.64
C GLY A 72 3.11 3.71 -3.54
N ASP A 73 2.42 4.28 -4.53
CA ASP A 73 3.03 5.17 -5.51
C ASP A 73 2.26 6.49 -5.61
N HIS A 74 2.87 7.54 -5.08
CA HIS A 74 2.30 8.89 -5.04
C HIS A 74 2.20 9.58 -6.42
N GLU A 75 2.85 9.04 -7.45
CA GLU A 75 2.74 9.53 -8.84
C GLU A 75 1.61 8.83 -9.61
N GLN A 76 0.93 7.84 -8.99
CA GLN A 76 -0.23 7.16 -9.55
C GLN A 76 -1.55 7.74 -9.04
N LEU A 77 -2.66 7.01 -9.24
CA LEU A 77 -3.99 7.44 -8.82
C LEU A 77 -4.04 7.64 -7.30
N GLY A 78 -4.47 8.82 -6.88
CA GLY A 78 -4.82 9.12 -5.49
C GLY A 78 -6.24 8.66 -5.12
N PRO A 79 -6.69 9.02 -3.90
CA PRO A 79 -8.02 8.68 -3.42
C PRO A 79 -9.13 9.32 -4.25
N VAL A 80 -10.20 8.56 -4.47
CA VAL A 80 -11.38 9.01 -5.21
C VAL A 80 -12.52 9.28 -4.25
N ASP A 81 -12.90 10.56 -4.11
CA ASP A 81 -14.10 10.96 -3.40
C ASP A 81 -15.22 11.33 -4.39
N PRO A 82 -16.27 10.50 -4.54
CA PRO A 82 -17.37 10.76 -5.46
C PRO A 82 -18.27 11.93 -5.01
N THR A 83 -18.10 12.42 -3.79
CA THR A 83 -18.94 13.46 -3.17
C THR A 83 -18.36 14.87 -3.27
N ALA A 84 -17.35 15.08 -4.12
CA ALA A 84 -16.58 16.33 -4.24
C ALA A 84 -17.41 17.62 -4.34
N LYS A 85 -18.63 17.57 -4.90
CA LYS A 85 -19.51 18.73 -5.08
C LYS A 85 -20.51 18.97 -3.93
N ALA A 86 -20.56 18.06 -2.97
CA ALA A 86 -21.56 18.04 -1.90
C ALA A 86 -20.96 17.76 -0.51
N ASN A 87 -19.63 17.72 -0.40
CA ASN A 87 -18.93 17.38 0.84
C ASN A 87 -17.92 18.48 1.20
N GLU A 88 -18.19 19.19 2.29
CA GLU A 88 -17.32 20.25 2.82
C GLU A 88 -15.93 19.70 3.23
N ALA A 89 -15.85 18.40 3.56
CA ALA A 89 -14.60 17.71 3.89
C ALA A 89 -13.88 17.10 2.68
N HIS A 90 -14.36 17.33 1.44
CA HIS A 90 -13.76 16.76 0.22
C HIS A 90 -12.24 16.97 0.15
N SER A 91 -11.78 18.19 0.46
CA SER A 91 -10.36 18.53 0.41
C SER A 91 -9.48 17.75 1.40
N LEU A 92 -10.08 17.16 2.44
CA LEU A 92 -9.40 16.29 3.40
C LEU A 92 -9.42 14.83 2.91
N LEU A 93 -10.55 14.37 2.38
CA LEU A 93 -10.72 12.98 1.91
C LEU A 93 -10.01 12.71 0.59
N ALA A 94 -9.89 13.71 -0.29
CA ALA A 94 -9.17 13.57 -1.56
C ALA A 94 -7.63 13.56 -1.43
N LYS A 95 -7.11 13.69 -0.20
CA LYS A 95 -5.66 13.69 0.06
C LYS A 95 -5.20 12.32 0.55
N SER A 96 -4.18 11.78 -0.11
CA SER A 96 -3.46 10.63 0.41
C SER A 96 -2.49 11.05 1.51
N HIS A 97 -2.59 10.42 2.67
CA HIS A 97 -1.64 10.64 3.77
C HIS A 97 -0.28 9.98 3.49
N PHE A 98 -0.23 8.97 2.63
CA PHE A 98 1.03 8.41 2.15
C PHE A 98 1.89 9.50 1.48
N THR A 99 1.29 10.34 0.63
CA THR A 99 2.00 11.41 -0.08
C THR A 99 2.59 12.45 0.88
N GLU A 100 1.89 12.76 1.97
CA GLU A 100 2.39 13.68 3.00
C GLU A 100 3.47 13.02 3.88
N LEU A 101 3.25 11.78 4.32
CA LEU A 101 4.21 11.03 5.13
C LEU A 101 5.53 10.81 4.37
N ARG A 102 5.49 10.49 3.07
CA ARG A 102 6.67 10.31 2.22
C ARG A 102 7.67 11.47 2.30
N LYS A 103 7.19 12.70 2.52
CA LYS A 103 8.05 13.88 2.58
C LYS A 103 8.98 13.90 3.79
N ASP A 104 8.65 13.10 4.82
CA ASP A 104 9.48 12.86 6.01
C ASP A 104 10.10 14.14 6.58
N TYR A 105 9.27 15.17 6.79
CA TYR A 105 9.72 16.49 7.23
C TYR A 105 10.50 16.49 8.54
N MET A 106 10.34 15.45 9.36
CA MET A 106 10.99 15.31 10.67
C MET A 106 12.12 14.28 10.70
N GLY A 107 12.37 13.53 9.60
CA GLY A 107 13.35 12.43 9.62
C GLY A 107 12.94 11.29 10.56
N ALA A 108 11.63 11.12 10.79
CA ALA A 108 11.10 10.31 11.89
C ALA A 108 10.79 8.86 11.45
N HIS A 109 10.70 8.61 10.15
CA HIS A 109 10.39 7.29 9.61
C HIS A 109 11.19 7.01 8.34
N GLY A 110 11.39 5.73 8.03
CA GLY A 110 12.12 5.34 6.82
C GLY A 110 11.26 5.54 5.55
N VAL A 111 11.83 6.16 4.52
CA VAL A 111 11.22 6.27 3.19
C VAL A 111 12.22 5.76 2.16
N SER A 112 11.80 4.78 1.36
CA SER A 112 12.63 4.17 0.31
C SER A 112 11.84 4.09 -0.99
N MET A 113 12.42 4.61 -2.08
CA MET A 113 11.90 4.39 -3.42
C MET A 113 12.47 3.08 -3.99
N LEU A 114 11.62 2.24 -4.57
CA LEU A 114 12.07 1.12 -5.38
C LEU A 114 12.45 1.64 -6.78
N THR A 115 13.71 1.45 -7.18
CA THR A 115 14.28 2.10 -8.37
C THR A 115 14.36 1.20 -9.60
N GLU A 116 13.98 -0.07 -9.50
CA GLU A 116 14.06 -1.03 -10.59
C GLU A 116 12.68 -1.46 -11.09
N CYS A 117 12.41 -1.24 -12.38
CA CYS A 117 11.21 -1.68 -13.05
C CYS A 117 11.43 -3.02 -13.77
N TYR A 118 10.67 -4.04 -13.37
CA TYR A 118 10.76 -5.39 -13.93
C TYR A 118 9.75 -5.65 -15.07
N ARG A 119 9.01 -4.63 -15.51
CA ARG A 119 7.89 -4.78 -16.48
C ARG A 119 8.14 -4.09 -17.82
N MET A 120 8.70 -2.88 -17.81
CA MET A 120 8.77 -2.03 -19.01
C MET A 120 10.15 -2.09 -19.66
N LEU A 121 10.18 -2.19 -20.99
CA LEU A 121 11.41 -2.02 -21.78
C LEU A 121 12.02 -0.63 -21.55
N PRO A 122 13.36 -0.48 -21.57
CA PRO A 122 14.06 0.77 -21.32
C PRO A 122 13.49 1.98 -22.09
N HIS A 123 13.23 1.84 -23.39
CA HIS A 123 12.72 2.94 -24.20
C HIS A 123 11.28 3.36 -23.83
N LEU A 124 10.44 2.43 -23.37
CA LEU A 124 9.10 2.71 -22.86
C LEU A 124 9.15 3.33 -21.46
N LEU A 125 10.06 2.85 -20.62
CA LEU A 125 10.26 3.32 -19.25
C LEU A 125 10.84 4.73 -19.19
N LYS A 126 11.62 5.13 -20.21
CA LYS A 126 12.31 6.42 -20.25
C LYS A 126 11.37 7.59 -19.95
N PHE A 127 10.24 7.68 -20.64
CA PHE A 127 9.31 8.80 -20.45
C PHE A 127 8.70 8.83 -19.03
N PRO A 128 8.10 7.74 -18.49
CA PRO A 128 7.59 7.73 -17.13
C PRO A 128 8.67 8.03 -16.08
N SER A 129 9.87 7.46 -16.24
CA SER A 129 11.01 7.70 -15.33
C SER A 129 11.40 9.18 -15.28
N ASP A 130 11.64 9.80 -16.44
CA ASP A 130 12.04 11.21 -16.52
C ASP A 130 10.93 12.13 -16.02
N LYS A 131 9.66 11.82 -16.34
CA LYS A 131 8.51 12.69 -16.08
C LYS A 131 8.05 12.68 -14.62
N PHE A 132 7.97 11.50 -14.01
CA PHE A 132 7.36 11.31 -12.69
C PHE A 132 8.38 11.00 -11.60
N TYR A 133 9.54 10.44 -11.96
CA TYR A 133 10.51 9.93 -10.99
C TYR A 133 11.89 10.59 -11.12
N HIS A 134 12.00 11.71 -11.84
CA HIS A 134 13.25 12.45 -12.05
C HIS A 134 14.41 11.58 -12.58
N GLY A 135 14.09 10.56 -13.38
CA GLY A 135 15.08 9.59 -13.91
C GLY A 135 15.53 8.53 -12.90
N GLY A 136 14.91 8.46 -11.72
CA GLY A 136 15.25 7.52 -10.64
C GLY A 136 14.77 6.08 -10.85
N LEU A 137 14.00 5.80 -11.91
CA LEU A 137 13.47 4.48 -12.22
C LEU A 137 14.19 3.89 -13.45
N VAL A 138 14.84 2.74 -13.30
CA VAL A 138 15.60 2.05 -14.35
C VAL A 138 15.01 0.69 -14.68
N ALA A 139 15.19 0.21 -15.91
CA ALA A 139 14.72 -1.11 -16.28
C ALA A 139 15.63 -2.17 -15.66
N ALA A 140 15.05 -3.21 -15.07
CA ALA A 140 15.82 -4.31 -14.52
C ALA A 140 16.69 -4.96 -15.62
N PRO A 141 17.92 -5.45 -15.31
CA PRO A 141 18.84 -5.97 -16.31
C PRO A 141 18.23 -7.04 -17.24
N ARG A 142 17.39 -7.91 -16.68
CA ARG A 142 16.69 -8.97 -17.44
C ARG A 142 15.75 -8.42 -18.51
N VAL A 143 15.10 -7.29 -18.26
CA VAL A 143 14.18 -6.65 -19.20
C VAL A 143 14.95 -5.90 -20.28
N ASN A 144 16.06 -5.24 -19.91
CA ASN A 144 16.92 -4.53 -20.85
C ASN A 144 17.51 -5.47 -21.93
N GLN A 145 17.86 -6.70 -21.56
CA GLN A 145 18.35 -7.72 -22.51
C GLN A 145 17.32 -8.15 -23.56
N GLN A 146 16.02 -7.91 -23.30
CA GLN A 146 14.93 -8.25 -24.20
C GLN A 146 14.51 -7.09 -25.09
N ASP A 147 15.16 -5.91 -24.97
CA ASP A 147 14.81 -4.74 -25.77
C ASP A 147 15.20 -4.97 -27.24
N PRO A 148 14.23 -4.98 -28.19
CA PRO A 148 14.51 -5.15 -29.61
C PRO A 148 15.48 -4.11 -30.17
N GLN A 149 15.54 -2.90 -29.57
CA GLN A 149 16.49 -1.85 -29.97
C GLN A 149 17.95 -2.24 -29.69
N ASN A 150 18.19 -3.13 -28.73
CA ASN A 150 19.53 -3.62 -28.42
C ASN A 150 20.00 -4.74 -29.38
N SER A 151 19.10 -5.26 -30.23
CA SER A 151 19.42 -6.28 -31.24
C SER A 151 19.67 -5.72 -32.66
N GLU A 152 19.40 -4.43 -32.92
CA GLU A 152 19.61 -3.81 -34.24
C GLU A 152 21.06 -3.37 -34.52
N HIS A 153 21.99 -3.67 -33.61
CA HIS A 153 23.43 -3.36 -33.73
C HIS A 153 24.35 -4.59 -33.64
N ALA A 154 23.79 -5.81 -33.76
CA ALA A 154 24.55 -7.06 -33.79
C ALA A 154 24.63 -7.66 -35.21
#